data_AF-A0AA89PA52-F1
#
_entry.id   AF-A0AA89PA52-F1
#
_cell.length_a   1.000
_cell.length_b   1.000
_cell.length_c   1.000
_cell.angle_alpha   90.00
_cell.angle_beta   90.00
_cell.angle_gamma   90.00
#
_symmetry.space_group_name_H-M   'P 1'
#
loop_
_entity.id
_entity.type
_entity.pdbx_description
1 polymer ?
#
loop_
_entity_poly.entity_id
_entity_poly.type
_entity_poly.pdbx_seq_one_letter_code
_entity_poly.pdbx_strand_id
1 'polypeptide(L)'
;MLISLSVVIRAEPFVIGEAQAAQSLTEHLRILADEQGTLDFQGVRTAKSQQRLKPLDRQGANFGFSNAAYWVAFSLQNPTAKPVGLVIRQDYPLIDQLDFWHPAPEGGWTHIATGDRRPFQSRPLNLRDFVFPVTLPANTTQTYYLRYQTAGSMNIGLSVSSKTAFLPQLGKEQILLGIYYGGFLVLVIYNLFLFLAVRDRAYAYYMGYAISYGLYFGVHNGVSFQYLWPGSPWLANQSLVILLGFTLIFGIQFVRTVCSGPRLAPRIDRVARLFLYVLLPLTAIAPFVSYGPMILTLAILTLLLSILFMVMGVISLLQGSVPARYFLVGWTALLVSVVIYMLKTFGLVPHNSFTHNAFQVGALVEMVLLSLALGARVGELQRRGYIDELTGLFNRRYFDEQLPREFGLAKRNGTPLALLILDLDHFKTINDCLGHASGDTALRAVGQLIKRQVRKPVIACRYGGEEFAVLLPRTSIEAAQTVAERLVREVAQAGFDGVPLTISIGVASSENSRIGAAVQLFESADKALYQAKADGRNRVVVGNLAETAVKGIAQKGVAQRGQQQHKDEVELA
;
A
#
# COMPACT_ATOMS: atom_id res chain seq x y z
N MET A 1 -42.41 45.02 -40.53
CA MET A 1 -40.98 45.29 -40.26
C MET A 1 -40.79 45.36 -38.76
N LEU A 2 -40.71 44.20 -38.09
CA LEU A 2 -40.54 44.08 -36.64
C LEU A 2 -39.07 43.77 -36.39
N ILE A 3 -38.35 44.75 -35.86
CA ILE A 3 -36.94 44.66 -35.50
C ILE A 3 -36.84 43.74 -34.28
N SER A 4 -36.39 42.50 -34.48
CA SER A 4 -36.05 41.58 -33.39
C SER A 4 -34.79 42.08 -32.69
N LEU A 5 -34.96 42.78 -31.57
CA LEU A 5 -33.86 43.07 -30.65
C LEU A 5 -33.34 41.73 -30.10
N SER A 6 -32.22 41.26 -30.65
CA SER A 6 -31.50 40.11 -30.15
C SER A 6 -30.85 40.53 -28.84
N VAL A 7 -31.48 40.24 -27.70
CA VAL A 7 -30.84 40.43 -26.39
C VAL A 7 -29.71 39.40 -26.30
N VAL A 8 -28.50 39.84 -26.65
CA VAL A 8 -27.28 39.07 -26.40
C VAL A 8 -27.11 39.05 -24.89
N ILE A 9 -27.41 37.92 -24.26
CA ILE A 9 -27.08 37.67 -22.86
C ILE A 9 -25.55 37.69 -22.78
N ARG A 10 -24.98 38.83 -22.39
CA ARG A 10 -23.54 38.98 -22.15
C ARG A 10 -23.26 38.46 -20.75
N ALA A 11 -22.29 37.55 -20.61
CA ALA A 11 -21.69 37.29 -19.30
C ALA A 11 -21.11 38.62 -18.78
N GLU A 12 -21.43 38.98 -17.54
CA GLU A 12 -20.93 40.24 -16.95
C GLU A 12 -19.40 40.20 -16.82
N PRO A 13 -18.69 41.31 -17.08
CA PRO A 13 -17.25 41.36 -16.88
C PRO A 13 -16.92 41.12 -15.41
N PHE A 14 -15.84 40.37 -15.16
CA PHE A 14 -15.34 40.18 -13.81
C PHE A 14 -14.63 41.47 -13.35
N VAL A 15 -15.12 42.08 -12.28
CA VAL A 15 -14.57 43.32 -11.73
C VAL A 15 -13.39 43.02 -10.81
N ILE A 16 -12.22 43.58 -11.12
CA ILE A 16 -10.97 43.35 -10.41
C ILE A 16 -10.80 44.34 -9.25
N GLY A 17 -10.40 43.85 -8.08
CA GLY A 17 -9.90 44.68 -6.97
C GLY A 17 -8.37 44.86 -6.97
N GLU A 18 -7.84 45.88 -6.26
CA GLU A 18 -6.38 46.10 -6.13
C GLU A 18 -5.65 44.89 -5.49
N ALA A 19 -6.26 44.26 -4.49
CA ALA A 19 -5.78 43.04 -3.84
C ALA A 19 -6.70 41.86 -4.17
N GLN A 20 -6.68 41.42 -5.43
CA GLN A 20 -7.53 40.33 -5.90
C GLN A 20 -7.01 38.96 -5.41
N ALA A 21 -7.71 38.37 -4.42
CA ALA A 21 -7.53 36.95 -4.10
C ALA A 21 -7.92 36.08 -5.30
N ALA A 22 -7.37 34.87 -5.39
CA ALA A 22 -7.70 33.94 -6.46
C ALA A 22 -9.20 33.63 -6.47
N GLN A 23 -9.84 33.96 -7.58
CA GLN A 23 -11.27 33.69 -7.80
C GLN A 23 -11.46 32.97 -9.13
N SER A 24 -12.43 32.06 -9.14
CA SER A 24 -12.79 31.32 -10.35
C SER A 24 -13.47 32.26 -11.35
N LEU A 25 -13.11 32.13 -12.62
CA LEU A 25 -13.75 32.85 -13.72
C LEU A 25 -14.94 32.08 -14.32
N THR A 26 -15.26 30.87 -13.82
CA THR A 26 -16.25 29.95 -14.42
C THR A 26 -17.59 30.62 -14.77
N GLU A 27 -18.13 31.46 -13.89
CA GLU A 27 -19.42 32.15 -14.08
C GLU A 27 -19.35 33.31 -15.10
N HIS A 28 -18.14 33.78 -15.41
CA HIS A 28 -17.88 34.88 -16.35
C HIS A 28 -17.39 34.38 -17.72
N LEU A 29 -17.31 33.05 -17.91
CA LEU A 29 -16.87 32.46 -19.18
C LEU A 29 -18.00 32.45 -20.20
N ARG A 30 -17.66 32.79 -21.43
CA ARG A 30 -18.45 32.51 -22.63
C ARG A 30 -17.75 31.45 -23.44
N ILE A 31 -18.45 30.39 -23.82
CA ILE A 31 -17.86 29.21 -24.46
C ILE A 31 -18.54 28.93 -25.80
N LEU A 32 -17.72 28.51 -26.76
CA LEU A 32 -18.13 28.07 -28.08
C LEU A 32 -17.39 26.77 -28.42
N ALA A 33 -18.14 25.69 -28.59
CA ALA A 33 -17.62 24.45 -29.14
C ALA A 33 -17.51 24.56 -30.68
N ASP A 34 -16.32 24.30 -31.19
CA ASP A 34 -15.97 24.20 -32.60
C ASP A 34 -15.67 22.73 -32.93
N GLU A 35 -16.72 22.00 -33.30
CA GLU A 35 -16.65 20.55 -33.60
C GLU A 35 -15.72 20.22 -34.78
N GLN A 36 -15.58 21.15 -35.73
CA GLN A 36 -14.73 20.96 -36.91
C GLN A 36 -13.28 21.39 -36.64
N GLY A 37 -13.03 22.16 -35.59
CA GLY A 37 -11.71 22.65 -35.20
C GLY A 37 -11.11 23.68 -36.17
N THR A 38 -11.91 24.20 -37.11
CA THR A 38 -11.47 25.10 -38.20
C THR A 38 -11.57 26.59 -37.85
N LEU A 39 -12.23 26.93 -36.73
CA LEU A 39 -12.40 28.32 -36.32
C LEU A 39 -11.09 28.88 -35.78
N ASP A 40 -10.59 29.91 -36.44
CA ASP A 40 -9.39 30.65 -36.05
C ASP A 40 -9.71 31.89 -35.21
N PHE A 41 -8.65 32.60 -34.80
CA PHE A 41 -8.78 33.79 -33.94
C PHE A 41 -9.55 34.95 -34.59
N GLN A 42 -9.45 35.12 -35.91
CA GLN A 42 -10.22 36.15 -36.60
C GLN A 42 -11.69 35.73 -36.72
N GLY A 43 -11.94 34.46 -37.02
CA GLY A 43 -13.26 33.86 -37.12
C GLY A 43 -14.06 33.92 -35.82
N VAL A 44 -13.43 33.67 -34.66
CA VAL A 44 -14.14 33.72 -33.36
C VAL A 44 -14.56 35.16 -32.97
N ARG A 45 -13.86 36.17 -33.50
CA ARG A 45 -14.16 37.59 -33.25
C ARG A 45 -15.25 38.16 -34.15
N THR A 46 -15.67 37.44 -35.19
CA THR A 46 -16.78 37.86 -36.05
C THR A 46 -18.09 37.97 -35.27
N ALA A 47 -18.99 38.87 -35.68
CA ALA A 47 -20.29 39.07 -35.00
C ALA A 47 -21.10 37.77 -34.91
N LYS A 48 -21.04 36.93 -35.94
CA LYS A 48 -21.71 35.62 -35.99
C LYS A 48 -21.18 34.67 -34.92
N SER A 49 -19.86 34.57 -34.75
CA SER A 49 -19.24 33.73 -33.71
C SER A 49 -19.46 34.28 -32.30
N GLN A 50 -19.45 35.61 -32.14
CA GLN A 50 -19.75 36.27 -30.87
C GLN A 50 -21.17 36.02 -30.37
N GLN A 51 -22.14 35.86 -31.28
CA GLN A 51 -23.51 35.45 -30.93
C GLN A 51 -23.62 33.97 -30.51
N ARG A 52 -22.69 33.12 -30.98
CA ARG A 52 -22.66 31.69 -30.63
C ARG A 52 -21.92 31.42 -29.32
N LEU A 53 -21.09 32.35 -28.84
CA LEU A 53 -20.44 32.30 -27.54
C LEU A 53 -21.50 32.45 -26.44
N LYS A 54 -21.84 31.33 -25.78
CA LYS A 54 -22.87 31.31 -24.74
C LYS A 54 -22.25 31.37 -23.34
N PRO A 55 -22.86 32.08 -22.38
CA PRO A 55 -22.44 31.98 -20.98
C PRO A 55 -22.58 30.52 -20.51
N LEU A 56 -21.70 30.13 -19.60
CA LEU A 56 -21.75 28.79 -19.02
C LEU A 56 -22.93 28.67 -18.03
N ASP A 57 -23.74 27.61 -18.15
CA ASP A 57 -24.71 27.28 -17.11
C ASP A 57 -23.99 26.79 -15.84
N ARG A 58 -24.66 26.89 -14.67
CA ARG A 58 -24.12 26.65 -13.32
C ARG A 58 -23.45 25.27 -13.07
N GLN A 59 -23.36 24.38 -14.04
CA GLN A 59 -22.80 23.02 -13.89
C GLN A 59 -21.27 22.93 -14.00
N GLY A 60 -20.56 24.05 -14.19
CA GLY A 60 -19.09 24.09 -14.19
C GLY A 60 -18.47 23.74 -15.54
N ALA A 61 -17.25 24.22 -15.81
CA ALA A 61 -16.65 24.19 -17.14
C ALA A 61 -15.86 22.90 -17.41
N ASN A 62 -16.55 21.76 -17.29
CA ASN A 62 -16.00 20.43 -17.51
C ASN A 62 -16.81 19.68 -18.57
N PHE A 63 -16.18 19.43 -19.71
CA PHE A 63 -16.85 18.86 -20.88
C PHE A 63 -16.49 17.38 -21.12
N GLY A 64 -15.82 16.74 -20.17
CA GLY A 64 -15.41 15.34 -20.30
C GLY A 64 -14.50 15.11 -21.51
N PHE A 65 -14.66 13.98 -22.21
CA PHE A 65 -13.90 13.69 -23.42
C PHE A 65 -14.62 14.24 -24.65
N SER A 66 -13.94 15.09 -25.42
CA SER A 66 -14.48 15.69 -26.64
C SER A 66 -13.39 15.89 -27.69
N ASN A 67 -13.71 15.65 -28.96
CA ASN A 67 -12.79 15.94 -30.07
C ASN A 67 -12.89 17.40 -30.57
N ALA A 68 -13.85 18.17 -30.06
CA ALA A 68 -14.07 19.54 -30.48
C ALA A 68 -12.99 20.48 -29.92
N ALA A 69 -12.68 21.55 -30.65
CA ALA A 69 -11.93 22.67 -30.10
C ALA A 69 -12.90 23.58 -29.32
N TYR A 70 -12.49 24.07 -28.16
CA TYR A 70 -13.32 24.96 -27.34
C TYR A 70 -12.71 26.35 -27.32
N TRP A 71 -13.47 27.33 -27.81
CA TRP A 71 -13.16 28.73 -27.66
C TRP A 71 -13.79 29.27 -26.39
N VAL A 72 -12.97 29.89 -25.56
CA VAL A 72 -13.38 30.53 -24.30
C VAL A 72 -13.07 32.00 -24.38
N ALA A 73 -14.04 32.84 -24.01
CA ALA A 73 -13.87 34.28 -23.92
C ALA A 73 -14.36 34.79 -22.56
N PHE A 74 -13.59 35.67 -21.95
CA PHE A 74 -13.99 36.37 -20.72
C PHE A 74 -13.50 37.81 -20.74
N SER A 75 -14.14 38.66 -19.95
CA SER A 75 -13.83 40.08 -19.88
C SER A 75 -13.47 40.46 -18.45
N LEU A 76 -12.37 41.18 -18.27
CA LEU A 76 -11.93 41.71 -16.98
C LEU A 76 -12.09 43.23 -16.99
N GLN A 77 -12.65 43.78 -15.93
CA GLN A 77 -12.82 45.21 -15.73
C GLN A 77 -11.92 45.69 -14.60
N ASN A 78 -11.08 46.71 -14.87
CA ASN A 78 -10.31 47.41 -13.86
C ASN A 78 -10.96 48.77 -13.59
N PRO A 79 -11.72 48.94 -12.49
CA PRO A 79 -12.32 50.22 -12.12
C PRO A 79 -11.32 51.17 -11.42
N THR A 80 -10.07 50.73 -11.19
CA THR A 80 -9.09 51.52 -10.45
C THR A 80 -8.39 52.54 -11.34
N ALA A 81 -7.84 53.59 -10.72
CA ALA A 81 -7.08 54.63 -11.41
C ALA A 81 -5.64 54.21 -11.78
N LYS A 82 -5.22 52.97 -11.48
CA LYS A 82 -3.87 52.46 -11.74
C LYS A 82 -3.90 51.17 -12.56
N PRO A 83 -2.88 50.90 -13.39
CA PRO A 83 -2.73 49.58 -14.00
C PRO A 83 -2.58 48.50 -12.92
N VAL A 84 -3.30 47.39 -13.06
CA VAL A 84 -3.22 46.25 -12.13
C VAL A 84 -2.52 45.08 -12.81
N GLY A 85 -1.49 44.55 -12.15
CA GLY A 85 -0.79 43.34 -12.59
C GLY A 85 -1.51 42.08 -12.10
N LEU A 86 -2.00 41.29 -13.04
CA LEU A 86 -2.80 40.10 -12.79
C LEU A 86 -2.10 38.83 -13.28
N VAL A 87 -2.57 37.71 -12.76
CA VAL A 87 -2.19 36.37 -13.15
C VAL A 87 -3.47 35.62 -13.50
N ILE A 88 -3.56 35.15 -14.74
CA ILE A 88 -4.60 34.22 -15.17
C ILE A 88 -3.99 32.82 -15.11
N ARG A 89 -4.66 31.91 -14.39
CA ARG A 89 -4.20 30.53 -14.22
C ARG A 89 -5.23 29.56 -14.74
N GLN A 90 -4.77 28.57 -15.50
CA GLN A 90 -5.50 27.34 -15.82
C GLN A 90 -4.85 26.20 -15.02
N ASP A 91 -5.61 25.63 -14.09
CA ASP A 91 -5.15 24.71 -13.04
C ASP A 91 -5.13 23.22 -13.43
N TYR A 92 -5.37 22.92 -14.71
CA TYR A 92 -5.30 21.56 -15.25
C TYR A 92 -4.13 21.43 -16.23
N PRO A 93 -3.05 20.73 -15.86
CA PRO A 93 -1.78 20.74 -16.61
C PRO A 93 -1.75 19.81 -17.83
N LEU A 94 -2.77 18.97 -18.01
CA LEU A 94 -2.87 17.92 -19.05
C LEU A 94 -3.68 18.36 -20.29
N ILE A 95 -3.61 19.65 -20.64
CA ILE A 95 -4.24 20.16 -21.85
C ILE A 95 -3.24 20.03 -23.01
N ASP A 96 -3.58 19.24 -24.03
CA ASP A 96 -2.74 18.99 -25.21
C ASP A 96 -2.30 20.30 -25.90
N GLN A 97 -3.27 21.15 -26.28
CA GLN A 97 -3.03 22.44 -26.92
C GLN A 97 -3.86 23.52 -26.24
N LEU A 98 -3.17 24.58 -25.84
CA LEU A 98 -3.76 25.75 -25.19
C LEU A 98 -3.18 27.01 -25.82
N ASP A 99 -4.02 27.77 -26.50
CA ASP A 99 -3.66 29.05 -27.08
C ASP A 99 -4.36 30.18 -26.33
N PHE A 100 -3.64 31.25 -26.03
CA PHE A 100 -4.13 32.41 -25.28
C PHE A 100 -3.86 33.69 -26.07
N TRP A 101 -4.90 34.49 -26.28
CA TRP A 101 -4.81 35.81 -26.89
C TRP A 101 -5.21 36.89 -25.89
N HIS A 102 -4.32 37.87 -25.74
CA HIS A 102 -4.56 39.05 -24.92
C HIS A 102 -4.23 40.34 -25.67
N PRO A 103 -4.85 41.48 -25.31
CA PRO A 103 -4.52 42.77 -25.92
C PRO A 103 -3.05 43.13 -25.68
N ALA A 104 -2.40 43.66 -26.71
CA ALA A 104 -1.03 44.18 -26.61
C ALA A 104 -1.03 45.64 -26.10
N PRO A 105 0.00 46.09 -25.36
CA PRO A 105 0.08 47.47 -24.86
C PRO A 105 0.06 48.53 -25.97
N GLU A 106 0.63 48.21 -27.13
CA GLU A 106 0.77 49.12 -28.28
C GLU A 106 -0.43 49.06 -29.25
N GLY A 107 -1.49 48.32 -28.88
CA GLY A 107 -2.61 47.98 -29.76
C GLY A 107 -2.39 46.66 -30.50
N GLY A 108 -3.49 46.01 -30.89
CA GLY A 108 -3.45 44.65 -31.46
C GLY A 108 -3.50 43.55 -30.40
N TRP A 109 -3.00 42.37 -30.75
CA TRP A 109 -3.11 41.15 -29.95
C TRP A 109 -1.77 40.42 -29.83
N THR A 110 -1.48 39.94 -28.63
CA THR A 110 -0.39 39.01 -28.37
C THR A 110 -0.95 37.60 -28.28
N HIS A 111 -0.26 36.63 -28.87
CA HIS A 111 -0.62 35.21 -28.87
C HIS A 111 0.43 34.41 -28.13
N ILE A 112 0.00 33.60 -27.17
CA ILE A 112 0.81 32.64 -26.43
C ILE A 112 0.28 31.25 -26.75
N ALA A 113 1.18 30.36 -27.11
CA ALA A 113 0.85 29.13 -27.77
C ALA A 113 1.52 27.96 -27.01
N THR A 114 0.79 27.31 -26.10
CA THR A 114 1.31 26.33 -25.13
C THR A 114 0.47 25.03 -25.10
N GLY A 115 0.66 24.19 -24.08
CA GLY A 115 0.04 22.87 -23.92
C GLY A 115 1.07 21.82 -23.49
N ASP A 116 0.62 20.61 -23.17
CA ASP A 116 1.50 19.49 -22.80
C ASP A 116 2.07 18.73 -24.02
N ARG A 117 1.52 18.96 -25.23
CA ARG A 117 2.06 18.47 -26.51
C ARG A 117 3.19 19.34 -27.05
N ARG A 118 3.42 20.50 -26.44
CA ARG A 118 4.47 21.45 -26.82
C ARG A 118 5.61 21.38 -25.80
N PRO A 119 6.85 21.76 -26.17
CA PRO A 119 7.96 21.83 -25.21
C PRO A 119 7.57 22.62 -23.96
N PHE A 120 8.05 22.20 -22.78
CA PHE A 120 7.69 22.84 -21.51
C PHE A 120 8.02 24.34 -21.50
N GLN A 121 9.09 24.74 -22.20
CA GLN A 121 9.53 26.12 -22.37
C GLN A 121 8.55 27.01 -23.16
N SER A 122 7.51 26.44 -23.80
CA SER A 122 6.42 27.21 -24.41
C SER A 122 5.55 27.93 -23.36
N ARG A 123 5.67 27.55 -22.09
CA ARG A 123 4.95 28.18 -20.98
C ARG A 123 5.59 29.52 -20.62
N PRO A 124 4.81 30.61 -20.43
CA PRO A 124 5.37 31.92 -20.08
C PRO A 124 6.16 31.92 -18.76
N LEU A 125 5.72 31.10 -17.81
CA LEU A 125 6.38 30.88 -16.53
C LEU A 125 6.67 29.38 -16.38
N ASN A 126 7.85 29.05 -15.86
CA ASN A 126 8.30 27.67 -15.61
C ASN A 126 7.58 27.05 -14.41
N LEU A 127 6.26 26.86 -14.53
CA LEU A 127 5.36 26.33 -13.52
C LEU A 127 4.61 25.11 -14.06
N ARG A 128 4.19 24.20 -13.15
CA ARG A 128 3.43 22.99 -13.49
C ARG A 128 2.06 23.27 -14.12
N ASP A 129 1.46 24.41 -13.82
CA ASP A 129 0.19 24.85 -14.40
C ASP A 129 0.42 25.89 -15.51
N PHE A 130 -0.61 26.15 -16.30
CA PHE A 130 -0.55 27.21 -17.31
C PHE A 130 -0.86 28.56 -16.65
N VAL A 131 0.13 29.46 -16.66
CA VAL A 131 0.05 30.74 -15.96
C VAL A 131 0.41 31.87 -16.91
N PHE A 132 -0.51 32.81 -17.08
CA PHE A 132 -0.40 33.94 -18.01
C PHE A 132 -0.37 35.26 -17.23
N PRO A 133 0.80 35.91 -17.11
CA PRO A 133 0.87 37.24 -16.51
C PRO A 133 0.30 38.28 -17.47
N VAL A 134 -0.63 39.11 -17.00
CA VAL A 134 -1.22 40.21 -17.79
C VAL A 134 -1.24 41.50 -16.98
N THR A 135 -1.28 42.63 -17.66
CA THR A 135 -1.45 43.95 -17.04
C THR A 135 -2.72 44.57 -17.59
N LEU A 136 -3.66 44.89 -16.70
CA LEU A 136 -4.93 45.51 -17.08
C LEU A 136 -4.86 47.03 -16.82
N PRO A 137 -4.94 47.89 -17.86
CA PRO A 137 -4.84 49.33 -17.70
C PRO A 137 -5.95 49.93 -16.83
N ALA A 138 -5.70 51.10 -16.25
CA ALA A 138 -6.65 51.84 -15.41
C ALA A 138 -7.95 52.15 -16.16
N ASN A 139 -9.10 52.00 -15.49
CA ASN A 139 -10.43 52.32 -16.04
C ASN A 139 -10.75 51.65 -17.39
N THR A 140 -10.26 50.43 -17.61
CA THR A 140 -10.51 49.68 -18.85
C THR A 140 -11.24 48.38 -18.61
N THR A 141 -11.96 47.92 -19.64
CA THR A 141 -12.46 46.56 -19.74
C THR A 141 -11.79 45.89 -20.92
N GLN A 142 -11.07 44.79 -20.68
CA GLN A 142 -10.39 44.03 -21.72
C GLN A 142 -10.99 42.63 -21.83
N THR A 143 -11.06 42.12 -23.06
CA THR A 143 -11.53 40.76 -23.34
C THR A 143 -10.36 39.89 -23.75
N TYR A 144 -10.33 38.68 -23.21
CA TYR A 144 -9.32 37.67 -23.45
C TYR A 144 -9.94 36.45 -24.12
N TYR A 145 -9.15 35.74 -24.92
CA TYR A 145 -9.60 34.55 -25.64
C TYR A 145 -8.64 33.38 -25.39
N LEU A 146 -9.19 32.20 -25.20
CA LEU A 146 -8.45 30.95 -25.15
C LEU A 146 -9.05 29.96 -26.13
N ARG A 147 -8.19 29.13 -26.72
CA ARG A 147 -8.58 27.96 -27.52
C ARG A 147 -8.00 26.72 -26.86
N TYR A 148 -8.87 25.77 -26.54
CA TYR A 148 -8.53 24.48 -25.96
C TYR A 148 -8.76 23.39 -27.00
N GLN A 149 -7.80 22.48 -27.14
CA GLN A 149 -7.97 21.27 -27.94
C GLN A 149 -7.20 20.15 -27.25
N THR A 150 -7.89 19.11 -26.78
CA THR A 150 -7.28 17.97 -26.10
C THR A 150 -8.04 16.67 -26.37
N ALA A 151 -7.30 15.56 -26.51
CA ALA A 151 -7.82 14.20 -26.56
C ALA A 151 -8.15 13.64 -25.17
N GLY A 152 -7.68 14.30 -24.10
CA GLY A 152 -8.01 13.97 -22.71
C GLY A 152 -9.31 14.60 -22.24
N SER A 153 -9.51 14.57 -20.92
CA SER A 153 -10.65 15.24 -20.28
C SER A 153 -10.51 16.76 -20.35
N MET A 154 -11.48 17.42 -20.96
CA MET A 154 -11.59 18.86 -21.13
C MET A 154 -12.04 19.53 -19.83
N ASN A 155 -11.09 20.01 -19.04
CA ASN A 155 -11.33 20.70 -17.77
C ASN A 155 -10.85 22.15 -17.86
N ILE A 156 -11.76 23.11 -17.72
CA ILE A 156 -11.47 24.54 -17.81
C ILE A 156 -11.58 25.15 -16.41
N GLY A 157 -10.49 25.12 -15.65
CA GLY A 157 -10.38 25.76 -14.34
C GLY A 157 -9.61 27.07 -14.43
N LEU A 158 -10.27 28.07 -15.04
CA LEU A 158 -9.70 29.42 -15.14
C LEU A 158 -9.93 30.20 -13.85
N SER A 159 -8.86 30.80 -13.35
CA SER A 159 -8.89 31.70 -12.20
C SER A 159 -8.05 32.95 -12.45
N VAL A 160 -8.40 34.03 -11.76
CA VAL A 160 -7.65 35.28 -11.78
C VAL A 160 -7.25 35.69 -10.37
N SER A 161 -6.02 36.17 -10.21
CA SER A 161 -5.52 36.73 -8.96
C SER A 161 -4.55 37.88 -9.23
N SER A 162 -4.31 38.73 -8.24
CA SER A 162 -3.19 39.67 -8.29
C SER A 162 -1.86 38.92 -8.19
N LYS A 163 -0.77 39.52 -8.68
CA LYS A 163 0.58 38.95 -8.52
C LYS A 163 0.95 38.74 -7.04
N THR A 164 0.50 39.62 -6.15
CA THR A 164 0.77 39.55 -4.71
C THR A 164 0.00 38.44 -4.00
N ALA A 165 -1.22 38.12 -4.45
CA ALA A 165 -2.01 37.01 -3.91
C ALA A 165 -1.56 35.64 -4.45
N PHE A 166 -1.04 35.60 -5.67
CA PHE A 166 -0.61 34.37 -6.35
C PHE A 166 0.57 33.67 -5.66
N LEU A 167 1.62 34.41 -5.28
CA LEU A 167 2.85 33.81 -4.75
C LEU A 167 2.65 33.06 -3.42
N PRO A 168 1.95 33.61 -2.41
CA PRO A 168 1.67 32.87 -1.18
C PRO A 168 0.81 31.62 -1.41
N GLN A 169 -0.15 31.67 -2.34
CA GLN A 169 -0.95 30.51 -2.71
C GLN A 169 -0.10 29.42 -3.35
N LEU A 170 0.75 29.80 -4.31
CA LEU A 170 1.68 28.87 -4.96
C LEU A 170 2.63 28.22 -3.95
N GLY A 171 3.13 28.98 -2.96
CA GLY A 171 3.95 28.45 -1.87
C GLY A 171 3.23 27.40 -1.02
N LYS A 172 1.95 27.65 -0.65
CA LYS A 172 1.14 26.66 0.07
C LYS A 172 0.95 25.38 -0.73
N GLU A 173 0.67 25.49 -2.02
CA GLU A 173 0.50 24.33 -2.89
C GLU A 173 1.79 23.51 -3.04
N GLN A 174 2.95 24.18 -3.16
CA GLN A 174 4.25 23.49 -3.22
C GLN A 174 4.55 22.75 -1.91
N ILE A 175 4.22 23.32 -0.75
CA ILE A 175 4.36 22.64 0.54
C ILE A 175 3.46 21.39 0.59
N LEU A 176 2.20 21.50 0.14
CA LEU A 176 1.29 20.35 0.11
C LEU A 176 1.77 19.24 -0.83
N LEU A 177 2.28 19.59 -2.02
CA LEU A 177 2.89 18.64 -2.93
C LEU A 177 4.16 18.01 -2.32
N GLY A 178 4.98 18.82 -1.64
CA GLY A 178 6.17 18.36 -0.93
C GLY A 178 5.85 17.34 0.16
N ILE A 179 4.82 17.61 0.98
CA ILE A 179 4.32 16.67 1.99
C ILE A 179 3.84 15.38 1.32
N TYR A 180 3.09 15.48 0.22
CA TYR A 180 2.57 14.32 -0.49
C TYR A 180 3.68 13.44 -1.06
N TYR A 181 4.58 13.99 -1.90
CA TYR A 181 5.65 13.20 -2.53
C TYR A 181 6.72 12.78 -1.53
N GLY A 182 6.98 13.57 -0.48
CA GLY A 182 7.87 13.20 0.62
C GLY A 182 7.32 12.03 1.44
N GLY A 183 6.04 12.09 1.84
CA GLY A 183 5.37 10.98 2.52
C GLY A 183 5.34 9.71 1.68
N PHE A 184 5.07 9.85 0.37
CA PHE A 184 5.15 8.76 -0.59
C PHE A 184 6.56 8.15 -0.69
N LEU A 185 7.61 8.98 -0.76
CA LEU A 185 9.00 8.51 -0.81
C LEU A 185 9.39 7.74 0.47
N VAL A 186 9.02 8.26 1.64
CA VAL A 186 9.23 7.59 2.92
C VAL A 186 8.53 6.23 2.94
N LEU A 187 7.30 6.16 2.42
CA LEU A 187 6.55 4.91 2.34
C LEU A 187 7.25 3.88 1.45
N VAL A 188 7.74 4.28 0.27
CA VAL A 188 8.49 3.39 -0.63
C VAL A 188 9.78 2.90 0.04
N ILE A 189 10.57 3.79 0.64
CA ILE A 189 11.83 3.44 1.33
C ILE A 189 11.56 2.50 2.51
N TYR A 190 10.56 2.79 3.34
CA TYR A 190 10.17 1.94 4.46
C TYR A 190 9.80 0.53 3.99
N ASN A 191 8.98 0.41 2.95
CA ASN A 191 8.58 -0.89 2.42
C ASN A 191 9.74 -1.62 1.71
N LEU A 192 10.73 -0.89 1.18
CA LEU A 192 11.97 -1.50 0.67
C LEU A 192 12.78 -2.14 1.81
N PHE A 193 12.92 -1.47 2.97
CA PHE A 193 13.57 -2.09 4.13
C PHE A 193 12.81 -3.33 4.62
N LEU A 194 11.47 -3.27 4.68
CA LEU A 194 10.66 -4.45 5.02
C LEU A 194 10.85 -5.58 4.00
N PHE A 195 10.92 -5.27 2.70
CA PHE A 195 11.21 -6.27 1.68
C PHE A 195 12.58 -6.93 1.90
N LEU A 196 13.63 -6.14 2.17
CA LEU A 196 14.97 -6.67 2.41
C LEU A 196 15.03 -7.56 3.67
N ALA A 197 14.28 -7.21 4.71
CA ALA A 197 14.22 -7.95 5.96
C ALA A 197 13.38 -9.24 5.86
N VAL A 198 12.20 -9.18 5.22
CA VAL A 198 11.22 -10.30 5.21
C VAL A 198 11.39 -11.19 3.98
N ARG A 199 11.84 -10.63 2.85
CA ARG A 199 11.98 -11.30 1.54
C ARG A 199 10.69 -11.95 1.00
N ASP A 200 9.51 -11.45 1.42
CA ASP A 200 8.22 -11.84 0.83
C ASP A 200 7.96 -11.08 -0.48
N ARG A 201 7.58 -11.81 -1.54
CA ARG A 201 7.26 -11.28 -2.87
C ARG A 201 6.11 -10.26 -2.87
N ALA A 202 5.21 -10.30 -1.87
CA ALA A 202 4.15 -9.32 -1.71
C ALA A 202 4.69 -7.89 -1.62
N TYR A 203 5.84 -7.69 -0.96
CA TYR A 203 6.48 -6.38 -0.87
C TYR A 203 7.05 -5.92 -2.21
N ALA A 204 7.59 -6.83 -3.02
CA ALA A 204 8.10 -6.47 -4.35
C ALA A 204 6.96 -5.98 -5.26
N TYR A 205 5.80 -6.66 -5.24
CA TYR A 205 4.62 -6.19 -5.99
C TYR A 205 4.06 -4.88 -5.44
N TYR A 206 4.01 -4.73 -4.12
CA TYR A 206 3.59 -3.48 -3.50
C TYR A 206 4.51 -2.31 -3.87
N MET A 207 5.83 -2.52 -3.87
CA MET A 207 6.78 -1.49 -4.22
C MET A 207 6.64 -1.07 -5.69
N GLY A 208 6.49 -2.05 -6.60
CA GLY A 208 6.20 -1.75 -8.02
C GLY A 208 4.89 -0.97 -8.19
N TYR A 209 3.85 -1.37 -7.45
CA TYR A 209 2.57 -0.66 -7.41
C TYR A 209 2.74 0.78 -6.92
N ALA A 210 3.34 0.96 -5.73
CA ALA A 210 3.55 2.26 -5.14
C ALA A 210 4.36 3.16 -6.09
N ILE A 211 5.54 2.74 -6.54
CA ILE A 211 6.43 3.54 -7.41
C ILE A 211 5.71 3.98 -8.69
N SER A 212 5.06 3.04 -9.40
CA SER A 212 4.36 3.38 -10.64
C SER A 212 3.19 4.34 -10.39
N TYR A 213 2.46 4.16 -9.28
CA TYR A 213 1.34 5.00 -8.89
C TYR A 213 1.78 6.42 -8.47
N GLY A 214 2.84 6.54 -7.68
CA GLY A 214 3.38 7.84 -7.26
C GLY A 214 3.92 8.65 -8.44
N LEU A 215 4.62 7.98 -9.37
CA LEU A 215 5.06 8.59 -10.62
C LEU A 215 3.87 8.98 -11.51
N TYR A 216 2.83 8.14 -11.59
CA TYR A 216 1.59 8.46 -12.30
C TYR A 216 0.98 9.78 -11.80
N PHE A 217 0.91 9.98 -10.47
CA PHE A 217 0.45 11.26 -9.90
C PHE A 217 1.44 12.40 -10.14
N GLY A 218 2.75 12.11 -10.24
CA GLY A 218 3.76 13.06 -10.71
C GLY A 218 3.42 13.61 -12.10
N VAL A 219 2.99 12.75 -13.02
CA VAL A 219 2.54 13.15 -14.35
C VAL A 219 1.19 13.87 -14.30
N HIS A 220 0.22 13.30 -13.57
CA HIS A 220 -1.11 13.87 -13.44
C HIS A 220 -1.11 15.32 -12.93
N ASN A 221 -0.21 15.64 -11.99
CA ASN A 221 -0.08 16.97 -11.39
C ASN A 221 0.87 17.90 -12.16
N GLY A 222 1.42 17.48 -13.30
CA GLY A 222 2.36 18.25 -14.13
C GLY A 222 3.80 18.35 -13.59
N VAL A 223 4.06 17.78 -12.40
CA VAL A 223 5.37 17.85 -11.72
C VAL A 223 6.44 17.11 -12.52
N SER A 224 6.13 15.94 -13.06
CA SER A 224 7.10 15.19 -13.85
C SER A 224 7.50 15.92 -15.14
N PHE A 225 6.55 16.63 -15.78
CA PHE A 225 6.87 17.38 -17.00
C PHE A 225 7.76 18.58 -16.68
N GLN A 226 7.56 19.22 -15.53
CA GLN A 226 8.42 20.31 -15.07
C GLN A 226 9.85 19.86 -14.73
N TYR A 227 10.02 18.70 -14.08
CA TYR A 227 11.31 18.30 -13.49
C TYR A 227 12.01 17.09 -14.14
N LEU A 228 11.26 16.09 -14.62
CA LEU A 228 11.84 14.84 -15.13
C LEU A 228 12.00 14.83 -16.65
N TRP A 229 11.02 15.36 -17.38
CA TRP A 229 10.99 15.32 -18.85
C TRP A 229 10.63 16.66 -19.53
N PRO A 230 11.20 17.81 -19.12
CA PRO A 230 10.83 19.12 -19.69
C PRO A 230 11.12 19.24 -21.19
N GLY A 231 12.10 18.49 -21.70
CA GLY A 231 12.48 18.49 -23.13
C GLY A 231 11.71 17.50 -24.01
N SER A 232 10.87 16.63 -23.44
CA SER A 232 10.17 15.59 -24.22
C SER A 232 8.67 15.57 -23.93
N PRO A 233 7.87 16.33 -24.70
CA PRO A 233 6.40 16.29 -24.62
C PRO A 233 5.82 14.90 -24.85
N TRP A 234 6.46 14.11 -25.72
CA TRP A 234 6.07 12.72 -25.98
C TRP A 234 6.19 11.87 -24.72
N LEU A 235 7.33 11.92 -24.03
CA LEU A 235 7.53 11.13 -22.81
C LEU A 235 6.62 11.61 -21.67
N ALA A 236 6.42 12.92 -21.55
CA ALA A 236 5.50 13.50 -20.58
C ALA A 236 4.07 12.95 -20.73
N ASN A 237 3.58 12.83 -21.97
CA ASN A 237 2.24 12.31 -22.25
C ASN A 237 2.15 10.79 -22.15
N GLN A 238 3.08 10.07 -22.78
CA GLN A 238 3.03 8.61 -22.85
C GLN A 238 3.32 7.94 -21.51
N SER A 239 4.15 8.56 -20.66
CA SER A 239 4.42 8.03 -19.33
C SER A 239 3.15 7.92 -18.47
N LEU A 240 2.14 8.78 -18.65
CA LEU A 240 0.89 8.71 -17.91
C LEU A 240 0.18 7.36 -18.09
N VAL A 241 -0.02 6.93 -19.34
CA VAL A 241 -0.71 5.67 -19.65
C VAL A 241 0.14 4.44 -19.34
N ILE A 242 1.46 4.52 -19.55
CA ILE A 242 2.40 3.44 -19.24
C ILE A 242 2.45 3.19 -17.73
N LEU A 243 2.58 4.25 -16.93
CA LEU A 243 2.62 4.18 -15.46
C LEU A 243 1.30 3.69 -14.88
N LEU A 244 0.15 4.10 -15.46
CA LEU A 244 -1.15 3.56 -15.09
C LEU A 244 -1.25 2.06 -15.40
N GLY A 245 -0.76 1.62 -16.57
CA GLY A 245 -0.70 0.20 -16.91
C GLY A 245 0.14 -0.62 -15.92
N PHE A 246 1.35 -0.16 -15.58
CA PHE A 246 2.18 -0.78 -14.56
C PHE A 246 1.52 -0.81 -13.19
N THR A 247 0.86 0.29 -12.81
CA THR A 247 0.10 0.39 -11.57
C THR A 247 -0.95 -0.72 -11.48
N LEU A 248 -1.75 -0.93 -12.53
CA LEU A 248 -2.76 -1.97 -12.55
C LEU A 248 -2.15 -3.38 -12.53
N ILE A 249 -1.06 -3.61 -13.29
CA ILE A 249 -0.35 -4.91 -13.33
C ILE A 249 0.19 -5.28 -11.95
N PHE A 250 0.93 -4.39 -11.31
CA PHE A 250 1.48 -4.62 -9.97
C PHE A 250 0.38 -4.71 -8.91
N GLY A 251 -0.67 -3.89 -9.03
CA GLY A 251 -1.85 -3.97 -8.18
C GLY A 251 -2.51 -5.34 -8.21
N ILE A 252 -2.73 -5.93 -9.41
CA ILE A 252 -3.28 -7.29 -9.53
C ILE A 252 -2.38 -8.31 -8.82
N GLN A 253 -1.07 -8.28 -9.11
CA GLN A 253 -0.14 -9.26 -8.54
C GLN A 253 -0.04 -9.13 -7.02
N PHE A 254 -0.08 -7.91 -6.51
CA PHE A 254 -0.14 -7.62 -5.09
C PHE A 254 -1.40 -8.22 -4.44
N VAL A 255 -2.59 -7.91 -4.97
CA VAL A 255 -3.87 -8.39 -4.41
C VAL A 255 -3.95 -9.91 -4.44
N ARG A 256 -3.53 -10.55 -5.54
CA ARG A 256 -3.48 -12.01 -5.64
C ARG A 256 -2.59 -12.65 -4.57
N THR A 257 -1.46 -12.01 -4.27
CA THR A 257 -0.50 -12.50 -3.28
C THR A 257 -0.99 -12.25 -1.84
N VAL A 258 -1.57 -11.09 -1.56
CA VAL A 258 -2.06 -10.72 -0.22
C VAL A 258 -3.34 -11.45 0.15
N CYS A 259 -4.33 -11.46 -0.74
CA CYS A 259 -5.60 -12.13 -0.52
C CYS A 259 -5.52 -13.66 -0.71
N SER A 260 -4.33 -14.21 -0.95
CA SER A 260 -4.11 -15.65 -1.20
C SER A 260 -5.02 -16.21 -2.30
N GLY A 261 -5.22 -15.43 -3.37
CA GLY A 261 -6.20 -15.69 -4.44
C GLY A 261 -6.21 -17.13 -4.96
N PRO A 262 -5.06 -17.74 -5.30
CA PRO A 262 -5.02 -19.12 -5.81
C PRO A 262 -5.49 -20.19 -4.83
N ARG A 263 -5.33 -19.97 -3.51
CA ARG A 263 -5.67 -20.94 -2.46
C ARG A 263 -7.09 -20.75 -1.94
N LEU A 264 -7.50 -19.50 -1.77
CA LEU A 264 -8.76 -19.12 -1.12
C LEU A 264 -9.91 -18.95 -2.14
N ALA A 265 -9.64 -18.45 -3.35
CA ALA A 265 -10.67 -18.11 -4.34
C ALA A 265 -10.24 -18.43 -5.79
N PRO A 266 -10.06 -19.71 -6.17
CA PRO A 266 -9.43 -20.10 -7.44
C PRO A 266 -10.21 -19.70 -8.70
N ARG A 267 -11.53 -19.49 -8.61
CA ARG A 267 -12.35 -18.98 -9.73
C ARG A 267 -12.11 -17.49 -9.96
N ILE A 268 -12.08 -16.69 -8.89
CA ILE A 268 -11.84 -15.24 -8.96
C ILE A 268 -10.38 -14.96 -9.34
N ASP A 269 -9.42 -15.76 -8.88
CA ASP A 269 -8.02 -15.65 -9.31
C ASP A 269 -7.83 -15.88 -10.81
N ARG A 270 -8.63 -16.77 -11.43
CA ARG A 270 -8.62 -16.95 -12.89
C ARG A 270 -9.04 -15.68 -13.63
N VAL A 271 -10.06 -14.97 -13.12
CA VAL A 271 -10.50 -13.69 -13.67
C VAL A 271 -9.38 -12.64 -13.53
N ALA A 272 -8.73 -12.56 -12.36
CA ALA A 272 -7.61 -11.65 -12.14
C ALA A 272 -6.43 -11.93 -13.10
N ARG A 273 -6.14 -13.21 -13.38
CA ARG A 273 -5.14 -13.58 -14.39
C ARG A 273 -5.53 -13.20 -15.81
N LEU A 274 -6.81 -13.32 -16.17
CA LEU A 274 -7.29 -12.84 -17.47
C LEU A 274 -7.02 -11.36 -17.65
N PHE A 275 -7.35 -10.53 -16.64
CA PHE A 275 -7.02 -9.10 -16.68
C PHE A 275 -5.52 -8.85 -16.81
N LEU A 276 -4.68 -9.64 -16.14
CA LEU A 276 -3.22 -9.53 -16.28
C LEU A 276 -2.76 -9.83 -17.71
N TYR A 277 -3.31 -10.88 -18.35
CA TYR A 277 -3.00 -11.22 -19.75
C TYR A 277 -3.48 -10.18 -20.75
N VAL A 278 -4.52 -9.41 -20.41
CA VAL A 278 -4.97 -8.25 -21.22
C VAL A 278 -4.08 -7.04 -20.99
N LEU A 279 -3.74 -6.73 -19.73
CA LEU A 279 -3.00 -5.53 -19.37
C LEU A 279 -1.54 -5.55 -19.82
N LEU A 280 -0.87 -6.70 -19.79
CA LEU A 280 0.53 -6.81 -20.21
C LEU A 280 0.75 -6.35 -21.67
N PRO A 281 0.05 -6.92 -22.68
CA PRO A 281 0.19 -6.45 -24.05
C PRO A 281 -0.35 -5.03 -24.22
N LEU A 282 -1.45 -4.67 -23.56
CA LEU A 282 -2.01 -3.31 -23.64
C LEU A 282 -1.02 -2.24 -23.16
N THR A 283 -0.31 -2.49 -22.07
CA THR A 283 0.72 -1.60 -21.54
C THR A 283 1.95 -1.57 -22.45
N ALA A 284 2.32 -2.72 -23.04
CA ALA A 284 3.45 -2.81 -23.96
C ALA A 284 3.24 -2.03 -25.27
N ILE A 285 2.00 -2.00 -25.79
CA ILE A 285 1.66 -1.24 -27.00
C ILE A 285 1.42 0.25 -26.74
N ALA A 286 1.21 0.65 -25.49
CA ALA A 286 0.86 2.04 -25.12
C ALA A 286 1.77 3.12 -25.75
N PRO A 287 3.11 2.96 -25.83
CA PRO A 287 3.98 3.95 -26.47
C PRO A 287 3.67 4.24 -27.95
N PHE A 288 3.02 3.30 -28.63
CA PHE A 288 2.75 3.33 -30.07
C PHE A 288 1.30 3.71 -30.41
N VAL A 289 0.44 3.84 -29.40
CA VAL A 289 -1.00 4.11 -29.57
C VAL A 289 -1.31 5.55 -29.17
N SER A 290 -2.38 6.11 -29.74
CA SER A 290 -2.85 7.44 -29.38
C SER A 290 -3.35 7.47 -27.92
N TYR A 291 -3.10 8.61 -27.27
CA TYR A 291 -3.39 8.82 -25.86
C TYR A 291 -4.87 8.62 -25.49
N GLY A 292 -5.79 9.23 -26.25
CA GLY A 292 -7.23 9.30 -25.91
C GLY A 292 -7.91 7.92 -25.74
N PRO A 293 -7.88 7.03 -26.74
CA PRO A 293 -8.46 5.69 -26.62
C PRO A 293 -7.80 4.85 -25.51
N MET A 294 -6.48 5.02 -25.32
CA MET A 294 -5.74 4.29 -24.31
C MET A 294 -6.13 4.70 -22.89
N ILE A 295 -6.21 6.00 -22.59
CA ILE A 295 -6.57 6.46 -21.25
C ILE A 295 -8.00 6.08 -20.88
N LEU A 296 -8.94 6.10 -21.84
CA LEU A 296 -10.32 5.66 -21.60
C LEU A 296 -10.38 4.15 -21.30
N THR A 297 -9.66 3.34 -22.09
CA THR A 297 -9.59 1.89 -21.90
C THR A 297 -9.02 1.55 -20.52
N LEU A 298 -7.91 2.18 -20.14
CA LEU A 298 -7.29 1.98 -18.83
C LEU A 298 -8.17 2.50 -17.68
N ALA A 299 -8.90 3.60 -17.87
CA ALA A 299 -9.85 4.11 -16.87
C ALA A 299 -10.98 3.10 -16.58
N ILE A 300 -11.56 2.50 -17.62
CA ILE A 300 -12.58 1.45 -17.48
C ILE A 300 -11.98 0.22 -16.79
N LEU A 301 -10.79 -0.23 -17.20
CA LEU A 301 -10.10 -1.36 -16.56
C LEU A 301 -9.78 -1.08 -15.10
N THR A 302 -9.42 0.17 -14.75
CA THR A 302 -9.18 0.59 -13.37
C THR A 302 -10.43 0.37 -12.51
N LEU A 303 -11.59 0.83 -12.97
CA LEU A 303 -12.85 0.65 -12.24
C LEU A 303 -13.22 -0.83 -12.06
N LEU A 304 -13.12 -1.62 -13.15
CA LEU A 304 -13.40 -3.06 -13.11
C LEU A 304 -12.47 -3.80 -12.14
N LEU A 305 -11.18 -3.44 -12.14
CA LEU A 305 -10.19 -4.03 -11.23
C LEU A 305 -10.40 -3.60 -9.78
N SER A 306 -10.76 -2.35 -9.52
CA SER A 306 -11.09 -1.89 -8.16
C SER A 306 -12.26 -2.70 -7.58
N ILE A 307 -13.28 -3.00 -8.38
CA ILE A 307 -14.39 -3.89 -7.98
C ILE A 307 -13.91 -5.31 -7.75
N LEU A 308 -13.11 -5.88 -8.67
CA LEU A 308 -12.56 -7.23 -8.54
C LEU A 308 -11.72 -7.39 -7.25
N PHE A 309 -10.89 -6.40 -6.95
CA PHE A 309 -10.06 -6.37 -5.75
C PHE A 309 -10.90 -6.31 -4.47
N MET A 310 -12.00 -5.56 -4.48
CA MET A 310 -12.97 -5.56 -3.37
C MET A 310 -13.55 -6.96 -3.15
N VAL A 311 -14.00 -7.63 -4.22
CA VAL A 311 -14.53 -8.99 -4.16
C VAL A 311 -13.49 -9.97 -3.60
N MET A 312 -12.24 -9.90 -4.08
CA MET A 312 -11.14 -10.72 -3.56
C MET A 312 -10.87 -10.47 -2.08
N GLY A 313 -10.88 -9.21 -1.65
CA GLY A 313 -10.70 -8.82 -0.26
C GLY A 313 -11.80 -9.38 0.65
N VAL A 314 -13.07 -9.27 0.23
CA VAL A 314 -14.22 -9.76 1.00
C VAL A 314 -14.15 -11.28 1.16
N ILE A 315 -13.86 -12.01 0.08
CA ILE A 315 -13.70 -13.47 0.15
C ILE A 315 -12.56 -13.85 1.10
N SER A 316 -11.42 -13.15 1.02
CA SER A 316 -10.28 -13.38 1.92
C SER A 316 -10.62 -13.12 3.38
N LEU A 317 -11.40 -12.07 3.66
CA LEU A 317 -11.86 -11.74 5.01
C LEU A 317 -12.81 -12.81 5.56
N LEU A 318 -13.79 -13.27 4.76
CA LEU A 318 -14.74 -14.30 5.15
C LEU A 318 -14.05 -15.65 5.45
N GLN A 319 -12.87 -15.88 4.88
CA GLN A 319 -12.04 -17.06 5.15
C GLN A 319 -11.05 -16.87 6.32
N GLY A 320 -11.18 -15.78 7.08
CA GLY A 320 -10.44 -15.57 8.32
C GLY A 320 -9.07 -14.89 8.17
N SER A 321 -8.75 -14.33 7.00
CA SER A 321 -7.50 -13.60 6.78
C SER A 321 -7.48 -12.28 7.56
N VAL A 322 -6.65 -12.19 8.61
CA VAL A 322 -6.47 -10.95 9.39
C VAL A 322 -5.94 -9.79 8.51
N PRO A 323 -4.93 -9.98 7.62
CA PRO A 323 -4.47 -8.91 6.74
C PRO A 323 -5.55 -8.33 5.83
N ALA A 324 -6.59 -9.11 5.47
CA ALA A 324 -7.67 -8.67 4.60
C ALA A 324 -8.52 -7.53 5.21
N ARG A 325 -8.56 -7.40 6.54
CA ARG A 325 -9.30 -6.32 7.22
C ARG A 325 -8.73 -4.95 6.87
N TYR A 326 -7.43 -4.77 7.02
CA TYR A 326 -6.73 -3.52 6.70
C TYR A 326 -6.78 -3.23 5.20
N PHE A 327 -6.60 -4.27 4.39
CA PHE A 327 -6.73 -4.19 2.93
C PHE A 327 -8.08 -3.61 2.51
N LEU A 328 -9.20 -4.16 3.03
CA LEU A 328 -10.55 -3.73 2.63
C LEU A 328 -10.86 -2.28 2.98
N VAL A 329 -10.40 -1.81 4.15
CA VAL A 329 -10.59 -0.40 4.54
C VAL A 329 -9.87 0.52 3.57
N GLY A 330 -8.60 0.25 3.27
CA GLY A 330 -7.82 1.02 2.30
C GLY A 330 -8.46 1.00 0.92
N TRP A 331 -8.85 -0.19 0.45
CA TRP A 331 -9.45 -0.34 -0.87
C TRP A 331 -10.82 0.32 -1.01
N THR A 332 -11.59 0.42 0.08
CA THR A 332 -12.85 1.16 0.10
C THR A 332 -12.61 2.66 -0.07
N ALA A 333 -11.63 3.21 0.66
CA ALA A 333 -11.25 4.62 0.51
C ALA A 333 -10.78 4.94 -0.92
N LEU A 334 -9.99 4.05 -1.52
CA LEU A 334 -9.54 4.18 -2.91
C LEU A 334 -10.71 4.06 -3.91
N LEU A 335 -11.61 3.08 -3.73
CA LEU A 335 -12.75 2.91 -4.65
C LEU A 335 -13.67 4.13 -4.65
N VAL A 336 -14.00 4.66 -3.47
CA VAL A 336 -14.82 5.87 -3.34
C VAL A 336 -14.14 7.06 -4.03
N SER A 337 -12.84 7.24 -3.82
CA SER A 337 -12.12 8.36 -4.42
C SER A 337 -11.97 8.24 -5.95
N VAL A 338 -11.75 7.03 -6.47
CA VAL A 338 -11.76 6.73 -7.91
C VAL A 338 -13.11 7.06 -8.52
N VAL A 339 -14.21 6.65 -7.89
CA VAL A 339 -15.57 6.93 -8.40
C VAL A 339 -15.83 8.43 -8.45
N ILE A 340 -15.51 9.18 -7.39
CA ILE A 340 -15.64 10.65 -7.37
C ILE A 340 -14.84 11.29 -8.51
N TYR A 341 -13.59 10.85 -8.69
CA TYR A 341 -12.72 11.36 -9.74
C TYR A 341 -13.20 10.98 -11.15
N MET A 342 -13.77 9.80 -11.34
CA MET A 342 -14.34 9.38 -12.62
C MET A 342 -15.60 10.17 -12.96
N LEU A 343 -16.51 10.37 -12.01
CA LEU A 343 -17.68 11.24 -12.20
C LEU A 343 -17.25 12.65 -12.61
N LYS A 344 -16.20 13.19 -11.97
CA LYS A 344 -15.57 14.43 -12.41
C LYS A 344 -14.98 14.29 -13.82
N THR A 345 -14.19 13.27 -14.13
CA THR A 345 -13.53 13.11 -15.44
C THR A 345 -14.51 13.02 -16.62
N PHE A 346 -15.70 12.47 -16.41
CA PHE A 346 -16.78 12.39 -17.40
C PHE A 346 -17.72 13.61 -17.41
N GLY A 347 -17.46 14.64 -16.60
CA GLY A 347 -18.26 15.87 -16.57
C GLY A 347 -19.59 15.77 -15.81
N LEU A 348 -19.81 14.69 -15.03
CA LEU A 348 -21.04 14.51 -14.23
C LEU A 348 -21.01 15.30 -12.90
N VAL A 349 -19.82 15.68 -12.44
CA VAL A 349 -19.60 16.46 -11.21
C VAL A 349 -18.62 17.60 -11.51
N PRO A 350 -18.81 18.79 -10.90
CA PRO A 350 -17.95 19.94 -11.15
C PRO A 350 -16.49 19.71 -10.78
N HIS A 351 -15.59 20.36 -11.52
CA HIS A 351 -14.18 20.43 -11.17
C HIS A 351 -13.96 21.41 -10.02
N ASN A 352 -13.41 20.92 -8.91
CA ASN A 352 -12.97 21.73 -7.78
C ASN A 352 -11.80 21.03 -7.07
N SER A 353 -11.20 21.69 -6.08
CA SER A 353 -10.06 21.14 -5.33
C SER A 353 -10.37 19.81 -4.63
N PHE A 354 -11.62 19.58 -4.18
CA PHE A 354 -12.00 18.32 -3.56
C PHE A 354 -12.08 17.20 -4.61
N THR A 355 -12.84 17.38 -5.69
CA THR A 355 -13.03 16.34 -6.71
C THR A 355 -11.74 16.03 -7.48
N HIS A 356 -10.84 17.00 -7.61
CA HIS A 356 -9.53 16.81 -8.21
C HIS A 356 -8.57 16.02 -7.28
N ASN A 357 -8.49 16.39 -6.00
CA ASN A 357 -7.53 15.79 -5.07
C ASN A 357 -8.04 14.53 -4.37
N ALA A 358 -9.35 14.22 -4.43
CA ALA A 358 -9.94 13.06 -3.77
C ALA A 358 -9.20 11.77 -4.11
N PHE A 359 -8.92 11.55 -5.41
CA PHE A 359 -8.24 10.35 -5.87
C PHE A 359 -6.82 10.23 -5.29
N GLN A 360 -6.07 11.32 -5.28
CA GLN A 360 -4.71 11.39 -4.72
C GLN A 360 -4.70 11.12 -3.21
N VAL A 361 -5.65 11.71 -2.46
CA VAL A 361 -5.77 11.51 -1.01
C VAL A 361 -6.20 10.09 -0.68
N GLY A 362 -7.21 9.55 -1.39
CA GLY A 362 -7.69 8.19 -1.18
C GLY A 362 -6.60 7.15 -1.44
N ALA A 363 -5.75 7.38 -2.43
CA ALA A 363 -4.58 6.54 -2.71
C ALA A 363 -3.53 6.58 -1.60
N LEU A 364 -3.21 7.77 -1.07
CA LEU A 364 -2.25 7.86 0.03
C LEU A 364 -2.75 7.11 1.28
N VAL A 365 -4.04 7.28 1.61
CA VAL A 365 -4.69 6.56 2.72
C VAL A 365 -4.63 5.05 2.48
N GLU A 366 -4.98 4.62 1.28
CA GLU A 366 -4.93 3.21 0.87
C GLU A 366 -3.51 2.63 1.01
N MET A 367 -2.49 3.29 0.46
CA MET A 367 -1.11 2.81 0.50
C MET A 367 -0.57 2.70 1.93
N VAL A 368 -0.89 3.67 2.81
CA VAL A 368 -0.54 3.58 4.23
C VAL A 368 -1.19 2.36 4.88
N LEU A 369 -2.49 2.15 4.64
CA LEU A 369 -3.23 1.00 5.17
C LEU A 369 -2.73 -0.33 4.60
N LEU A 370 -2.31 -0.37 3.33
CA LEU A 370 -1.66 -1.55 2.74
C LEU A 370 -0.31 -1.85 3.36
N SER A 371 0.50 -0.83 3.64
CA SER A 371 1.78 -1.02 4.31
C SER A 371 1.58 -1.59 5.72
N LEU A 372 0.54 -1.15 6.44
CA LEU A 372 0.12 -1.75 7.70
C LEU A 372 -0.39 -3.20 7.53
N ALA A 373 -1.17 -3.47 6.47
CA ALA A 373 -1.64 -4.82 6.15
C ALA A 373 -0.47 -5.79 5.89
N LEU A 374 0.58 -5.32 5.23
CA LEU A 374 1.83 -6.05 5.03
C LEU A 374 2.56 -6.29 6.35
N GLY A 375 2.65 -5.30 7.23
CA GLY A 375 3.18 -5.49 8.59
C GLY A 375 2.42 -6.58 9.37
N ALA A 376 1.09 -6.59 9.31
CA ALA A 376 0.28 -7.64 9.93
C ALA A 376 0.53 -9.03 9.30
N ARG A 377 0.79 -9.08 7.99
CA ARG A 377 1.17 -10.33 7.29
C ARG A 377 2.50 -10.89 7.79
N VAL A 378 3.48 -10.04 8.12
CA VAL A 378 4.75 -10.51 8.72
C VAL A 378 4.49 -11.25 10.02
N GLY A 379 3.62 -10.69 10.88
CA GLY A 379 3.24 -11.35 12.14
C GLY A 379 2.60 -12.72 11.91
N GLU A 380 1.73 -12.85 10.90
CA GLU A 380 1.13 -14.13 10.53
C GLU A 380 2.15 -15.13 9.96
N LEU A 381 3.06 -14.68 9.10
CA LEU A 381 4.14 -15.53 8.56
C LEU A 381 5.07 -16.03 9.67
N GLN A 382 5.46 -15.14 10.59
CA GLN A 382 6.26 -15.50 11.76
C GLN A 382 5.52 -16.52 12.63
N ARG A 383 4.22 -16.32 12.86
CA ARG A 383 3.39 -17.25 13.64
C ARG A 383 3.32 -18.63 13.00
N ARG A 384 3.21 -18.74 11.67
CA ARG A 384 3.28 -20.03 10.97
C ARG A 384 4.65 -20.69 11.11
N GLY A 385 5.71 -19.90 11.09
CA GLY A 385 7.08 -20.35 11.35
C GLY A 385 7.33 -20.86 12.78
N TYR A 386 6.38 -20.73 13.71
CA TYR A 386 6.47 -21.25 15.08
C TYR A 386 5.71 -22.54 15.32
N ILE A 387 4.96 -23.06 14.34
CA ILE A 387 4.18 -24.29 14.49
C ILE A 387 4.91 -25.45 13.83
N ASP A 388 4.99 -26.59 14.52
CA ASP A 388 5.43 -27.86 13.94
C ASP A 388 4.30 -28.43 13.07
N GLU A 389 4.56 -28.61 11.77
CA GLU A 389 3.54 -29.01 10.79
C GLU A 389 2.98 -30.41 11.07
N LEU A 390 3.77 -31.31 11.65
CA LEU A 390 3.34 -32.67 11.93
C LEU A 390 2.34 -32.73 13.09
N THR A 391 2.66 -32.10 14.23
CA THR A 391 1.90 -32.25 15.48
C THR A 391 0.93 -31.10 15.74
N GLY A 392 1.11 -29.95 15.08
CA GLY A 392 0.32 -28.74 15.32
C GLY A 392 0.54 -28.10 16.69
N LEU A 393 1.63 -28.49 17.37
CA LEU A 393 2.19 -27.82 18.54
C LEU A 393 3.18 -26.71 18.09
N PHE A 394 3.70 -25.93 19.03
CA PHE A 394 4.80 -25.03 18.70
C PHE A 394 6.08 -25.82 18.38
N ASN A 395 7.01 -25.24 17.64
CA ASN A 395 8.29 -25.86 17.32
C ASN A 395 9.39 -25.43 18.32
N ARG A 396 10.57 -26.05 18.18
CA ARG A 396 11.76 -25.74 18.97
C ARG A 396 12.11 -24.25 19.00
N ARG A 397 12.06 -23.56 17.84
CA ARG A 397 12.39 -22.14 17.77
C ARG A 397 11.51 -21.30 18.69
N TYR A 398 10.21 -21.57 18.71
CA TYR A 398 9.30 -20.88 19.62
C TYR A 398 9.62 -21.16 21.09
N PHE A 399 9.95 -22.41 21.42
CA PHE A 399 10.37 -22.79 22.77
C PHE A 399 11.62 -22.00 23.22
N ASP A 400 12.66 -21.98 22.40
CA ASP A 400 13.93 -21.30 22.70
C ASP A 400 13.74 -19.79 22.90
N GLU A 401 12.79 -19.17 22.20
CA GLU A 401 12.43 -17.76 22.37
C GLU A 401 11.55 -17.50 23.62
N GLN A 402 10.62 -18.41 23.96
CA GLN A 402 9.69 -18.20 25.09
C GLN A 402 10.27 -18.58 26.45
N LEU A 403 11.12 -19.60 26.56
CA LEU A 403 11.65 -20.07 27.83
C LEU A 403 12.37 -18.95 28.63
N PRO A 404 13.32 -18.19 28.05
CA PRO A 404 13.96 -17.08 28.75
C PRO A 404 12.98 -15.97 29.16
N ARG A 405 11.97 -15.71 28.31
CA ARG A 405 10.97 -14.66 28.52
C ARG A 405 10.06 -14.99 29.69
N GLU A 406 9.48 -16.18 29.70
CA GLU A 406 8.60 -16.64 30.78
C GLU A 406 9.38 -16.79 32.10
N PHE A 407 10.63 -17.24 32.06
CA PHE A 407 11.50 -17.29 33.24
C PHE A 407 11.72 -15.89 33.83
N GLY A 408 12.01 -14.90 32.98
CA GLY A 408 12.14 -13.49 33.41
C GLY A 408 10.85 -12.94 34.01
N LEU A 409 9.70 -13.24 33.42
CA LEU A 409 8.37 -12.84 33.94
C LEU A 409 8.07 -13.48 35.29
N ALA A 410 8.33 -14.78 35.43
CA ALA A 410 8.12 -15.54 36.65
C ALA A 410 8.97 -14.98 37.80
N LYS A 411 10.26 -14.75 37.54
CA LYS A 411 11.20 -14.16 38.51
C LYS A 411 10.79 -12.74 38.92
N ARG A 412 10.37 -11.90 37.97
CA ARG A 412 9.95 -10.51 38.25
C ARG A 412 8.68 -10.45 39.08
N ASN A 413 7.72 -11.34 38.80
CA ASN A 413 6.41 -11.32 39.44
C ASN A 413 6.34 -12.19 40.71
N GLY A 414 7.41 -12.92 41.05
CA GLY A 414 7.42 -13.86 42.17
C GLY A 414 6.46 -15.04 42.00
N THR A 415 6.18 -15.45 40.76
CA THR A 415 5.28 -16.58 40.45
C THR A 415 6.07 -17.80 40.00
N PRO A 416 5.64 -19.03 40.29
CA PRO A 416 6.36 -20.22 39.90
C PRO A 416 6.29 -20.48 38.39
N LEU A 417 7.31 -21.13 37.83
CA LEU A 417 7.35 -21.57 36.44
C LEU A 417 7.90 -23.00 36.42
N ALA A 418 7.10 -23.93 35.91
CA ALA A 418 7.53 -25.31 35.73
C ALA A 418 7.78 -25.64 34.26
N LEU A 419 8.72 -26.57 34.02
CA LEU A 419 9.08 -27.09 32.71
C LEU A 419 9.03 -28.62 32.74
N LEU A 420 8.36 -29.20 31.75
CA LEU A 420 8.36 -30.63 31.47
C LEU A 420 9.13 -30.86 30.18
N ILE A 421 10.08 -31.78 30.19
CA ILE A 421 10.76 -32.31 29.00
C ILE A 421 10.37 -33.78 28.89
N LEU A 422 9.83 -34.17 27.74
CA LEU A 422 9.20 -35.46 27.51
C LEU A 422 9.81 -36.11 26.27
N ASP A 423 9.88 -37.44 26.26
CA ASP A 423 10.39 -38.21 25.14
C ASP A 423 9.61 -39.52 24.97
N LEU A 424 9.37 -39.91 23.71
CA LEU A 424 8.67 -41.15 23.38
C LEU A 424 9.62 -42.34 23.56
N ASP A 425 9.27 -43.23 24.49
CA ASP A 425 10.06 -44.41 24.77
C ASP A 425 10.07 -45.35 23.56
N HIS A 426 11.26 -45.85 23.20
CA HIS A 426 11.43 -46.83 22.13
C HIS A 426 10.87 -46.39 20.76
N PHE A 427 10.78 -45.08 20.49
CA PHE A 427 10.23 -44.56 19.23
C PHE A 427 10.93 -45.12 17.97
N LYS A 428 12.25 -45.34 18.05
CA LYS A 428 13.00 -46.02 16.97
C LYS A 428 12.44 -47.41 16.66
N THR A 429 12.06 -48.20 17.66
CA THR A 429 11.46 -49.52 17.47
C THR A 429 10.10 -49.42 16.76
N ILE A 430 9.31 -48.40 17.06
CA ILE A 430 8.04 -48.13 16.35
C ILE A 430 8.32 -47.88 14.86
N ASN A 431 9.32 -47.04 14.54
CA ASN A 431 9.70 -46.78 13.16
C ASN A 431 10.25 -48.03 12.45
N ASP A 432 11.10 -48.79 13.13
CA ASP A 432 11.76 -49.97 12.56
C ASP A 432 10.74 -51.11 12.31
N CYS A 433 9.72 -51.25 13.15
CA CYS A 433 8.71 -52.31 13.03
C CYS A 433 7.50 -51.93 12.16
N LEU A 434 7.02 -50.68 12.24
CA LEU A 434 5.76 -50.23 11.63
C LEU A 434 5.96 -49.20 10.51
N GLY A 435 7.19 -48.77 10.26
CA GLY A 435 7.55 -47.75 9.27
C GLY A 435 7.35 -46.32 9.76
N HIS A 436 8.04 -45.38 9.09
CA HIS A 436 8.04 -43.96 9.46
C HIS A 436 6.65 -43.29 9.43
N ALA A 437 5.75 -43.70 8.54
CA ALA A 437 4.40 -43.15 8.48
C ALA A 437 3.59 -43.45 9.75
N SER A 438 3.83 -44.60 10.38
CA SER A 438 3.24 -45.00 11.65
C SER A 438 3.86 -44.22 12.80
N GLY A 439 5.19 -44.02 12.79
CA GLY A 439 5.87 -43.15 13.74
C GLY A 439 5.36 -41.70 13.73
N ASP A 440 5.15 -41.13 12.54
CA ASP A 440 4.54 -39.81 12.38
C ASP A 440 3.12 -39.74 12.97
N THR A 441 2.39 -40.85 12.90
CA THR A 441 1.04 -40.96 13.45
C THR A 441 1.07 -41.08 14.98
N ALA A 442 2.05 -41.78 15.54
CA ALA A 442 2.29 -41.80 16.99
C ALA A 442 2.65 -40.40 17.51
N LEU A 443 3.53 -39.66 16.83
CA LEU A 443 3.87 -38.28 17.18
C LEU A 443 2.65 -37.36 17.14
N ARG A 444 1.79 -37.49 16.12
CA ARG A 444 0.51 -36.78 16.03
C ARG A 444 -0.41 -37.09 17.20
N ALA A 445 -0.54 -38.36 17.58
CA ALA A 445 -1.38 -38.79 18.69
C ALA A 445 -0.91 -38.19 20.04
N VAL A 446 0.40 -38.28 20.32
CA VAL A 446 0.99 -37.67 21.54
C VAL A 446 0.82 -36.16 21.53
N GLY A 447 1.08 -35.49 20.40
CA GLY A 447 0.88 -34.05 20.27
C GLY A 447 -0.58 -33.61 20.55
N GLN A 448 -1.56 -34.38 20.08
CA GLN A 448 -2.97 -34.13 20.37
C GLN A 448 -3.33 -34.37 21.84
N LEU A 449 -2.79 -35.41 22.47
CA LEU A 449 -2.99 -35.70 23.90
C LEU A 449 -2.45 -34.55 24.75
N ILE A 450 -1.21 -34.11 24.49
CA ILE A 450 -0.62 -32.94 25.16
C ILE A 450 -1.55 -31.73 25.03
N LYS A 451 -2.00 -31.42 23.82
CA LYS A 451 -2.86 -30.27 23.51
C LYS A 451 -4.22 -30.32 24.23
N ARG A 452 -4.78 -31.52 24.47
CA ARG A 452 -6.04 -31.69 25.23
C ARG A 452 -5.82 -31.53 26.74
N GLN A 453 -4.67 -31.96 27.25
CA GLN A 453 -4.38 -31.99 28.67
C GLN A 453 -3.88 -30.65 29.22
N VAL A 454 -3.31 -29.79 28.36
CA VAL A 454 -2.81 -28.48 28.75
C VAL A 454 -3.72 -27.34 28.28
N ARG A 455 -4.00 -26.38 29.15
CA ARG A 455 -4.83 -25.20 28.85
C ARG A 455 -3.98 -23.93 28.88
N LYS A 456 -4.35 -22.93 28.08
CA LYS A 456 -3.64 -21.63 28.08
C LYS A 456 -3.61 -21.04 29.51
N PRO A 457 -2.48 -20.46 29.95
CA PRO A 457 -1.34 -19.97 29.16
C PRO A 457 -0.20 -20.98 28.89
N VAL A 458 -0.41 -22.29 29.00
CA VAL A 458 0.63 -23.30 28.75
C VAL A 458 1.17 -23.27 27.30
N ILE A 459 2.50 -23.41 27.17
CA ILE A 459 3.21 -23.51 25.90
C ILE A 459 3.67 -24.95 25.72
N ALA A 460 3.11 -25.66 24.74
CA ALA A 460 3.52 -27.02 24.38
C ALA A 460 4.21 -27.02 23.01
N CYS A 461 5.38 -27.63 22.96
CA CYS A 461 6.25 -27.65 21.79
C CYS A 461 6.70 -29.07 21.45
N ARG A 462 6.88 -29.35 20.16
CA ARG A 462 7.76 -30.43 19.70
C ARG A 462 9.18 -29.86 19.64
N TYR A 463 10.04 -30.32 20.55
CA TYR A 463 11.39 -29.80 20.74
C TYR A 463 12.40 -30.51 19.83
N GLY A 464 12.22 -31.81 19.61
CA GLY A 464 13.10 -32.65 18.78
C GLY A 464 12.31 -33.63 17.91
N GLY A 465 13.00 -34.63 17.36
CA GLY A 465 12.38 -35.66 16.53
C GLY A 465 11.26 -36.40 17.25
N GLU A 466 11.56 -36.89 18.45
CA GLU A 466 10.67 -37.63 19.36
C GLU A 466 10.49 -36.94 20.73
N GLU A 467 11.01 -35.72 20.86
CA GLU A 467 11.05 -34.96 22.12
C GLU A 467 10.01 -33.84 22.12
N PHE A 468 9.34 -33.67 23.25
CA PHE A 468 8.38 -32.61 23.50
C PHE A 468 8.79 -31.79 24.73
N ALA A 469 8.39 -30.53 24.75
CA ALA A 469 8.60 -29.64 25.87
C ALA A 469 7.28 -28.94 26.23
N VAL A 470 6.97 -28.84 27.52
CA VAL A 470 5.77 -28.15 28.00
C VAL A 470 6.15 -27.18 29.10
N LEU A 471 5.98 -25.89 28.84
CA LEU A 471 6.23 -24.80 29.77
C LEU A 471 4.92 -24.39 30.45
N LEU A 472 4.91 -24.39 31.77
CA LEU A 472 3.74 -24.18 32.63
C LEU A 472 3.93 -22.90 33.47
N PRO A 473 3.55 -21.71 32.96
CA PRO A 473 3.60 -20.48 33.74
C PRO A 473 2.67 -20.54 34.96
N ARG A 474 3.10 -19.95 36.08
CA ARG A 474 2.32 -19.85 37.34
C ARG A 474 1.89 -21.21 37.87
N THR A 475 2.72 -22.22 37.69
CA THR A 475 2.45 -23.61 38.10
C THR A 475 3.55 -24.08 39.02
N SER A 476 3.19 -24.54 40.22
CA SER A 476 4.16 -25.11 41.17
C SER A 476 4.70 -26.45 40.69
N ILE A 477 5.79 -26.92 41.30
CA ILE A 477 6.37 -28.23 40.95
C ILE A 477 5.39 -29.39 41.16
N GLU A 478 4.58 -29.38 42.21
CA GLU A 478 3.63 -30.45 42.53
C GLU A 478 2.48 -30.50 41.51
N ALA A 479 1.98 -29.32 41.12
CA ALA A 479 0.96 -29.20 40.08
C ALA A 479 1.50 -29.65 38.72
N ALA A 480 2.76 -29.30 38.41
CA ALA A 480 3.44 -29.72 37.19
C ALA A 480 3.66 -31.24 37.16
N GLN A 481 4.07 -31.84 38.28
CA GLN A 481 4.19 -33.29 38.42
C GLN A 481 2.85 -33.99 38.20
N THR A 482 1.76 -33.45 38.76
CA THR A 482 0.40 -34.00 38.55
C THR A 482 0.02 -34.00 37.06
N VAL A 483 0.35 -32.93 36.33
CA VAL A 483 0.14 -32.86 34.88
C VAL A 483 0.98 -33.90 34.13
N ALA A 484 2.26 -34.04 34.51
CA ALA A 484 3.17 -35.03 33.92
C ALA A 484 2.69 -36.47 34.14
N GLU A 485 2.29 -36.83 35.37
CA GLU A 485 1.83 -38.18 35.71
C GLU A 485 0.55 -38.55 34.97
N ARG A 486 -0.35 -37.57 34.77
CA ARG A 486 -1.52 -37.75 33.94
C ARG A 486 -1.15 -37.99 32.47
N LEU A 487 -0.18 -37.24 31.92
CA LEU A 487 0.28 -37.45 30.54
C LEU A 487 0.87 -38.86 30.34
N VAL A 488 1.73 -39.32 31.24
CA VAL A 488 2.30 -40.68 31.19
C VAL A 488 1.19 -41.73 31.18
N ARG A 489 0.22 -41.63 32.09
CA ARG A 489 -0.91 -42.57 32.16
C ARG A 489 -1.77 -42.56 30.90
N GLU A 490 -2.15 -41.39 30.41
CA GLU A 490 -3.03 -41.24 29.24
C GLU A 490 -2.38 -41.77 27.95
N VAL A 491 -1.07 -41.52 27.75
CA VAL A 491 -0.35 -42.06 26.60
C VAL A 491 -0.25 -43.59 26.70
N ALA A 492 0.12 -44.13 27.86
CA ALA A 492 0.21 -45.57 28.07
C ALA A 492 -1.15 -46.28 27.89
N GLN A 493 -2.26 -45.65 28.30
CA GLN A 493 -3.61 -46.19 28.14
C GLN A 493 -4.13 -46.10 26.70
N ALA A 494 -3.77 -45.05 25.96
CA ALA A 494 -4.18 -44.90 24.57
C ALA A 494 -3.61 -46.03 23.69
N GLY A 495 -2.37 -46.45 23.97
CA GLY A 495 -1.64 -47.41 23.13
C GLY A 495 -1.45 -46.90 21.70
N PHE A 496 -0.84 -47.70 20.83
CA PHE A 496 -0.69 -47.36 19.42
C PHE A 496 -0.59 -48.59 18.53
N ASP A 497 -1.63 -48.86 17.70
CA ASP A 497 -1.66 -49.94 16.71
C ASP A 497 -1.17 -51.31 17.22
N GLY A 498 -1.58 -51.69 18.43
CA GLY A 498 -1.21 -52.97 19.06
C GLY A 498 0.20 -53.00 19.67
N VAL A 499 0.95 -51.90 19.61
CA VAL A 499 2.25 -51.72 20.26
C VAL A 499 2.08 -50.80 21.48
N PRO A 500 2.72 -51.10 22.62
CA PRO A 500 2.74 -50.18 23.76
C PRO A 500 3.45 -48.88 23.38
N LEU A 501 2.74 -47.75 23.55
CA LEU A 501 3.30 -46.41 23.41
C LEU A 501 3.42 -45.81 24.81
N THR A 502 4.63 -45.53 25.26
CA THR A 502 4.88 -44.88 26.56
C THR A 502 5.77 -43.66 26.39
N ILE A 503 5.73 -42.77 27.39
CA ILE A 503 6.60 -41.60 27.45
C ILE A 503 7.30 -41.53 28.80
N SER A 504 8.52 -41.00 28.78
CA SER A 504 9.26 -40.61 29.97
C SER A 504 9.24 -39.08 30.10
N ILE A 505 9.13 -38.55 31.32
CA ILE A 505 9.05 -37.10 31.57
C ILE A 505 10.01 -36.69 32.68
N GLY A 506 10.82 -35.67 32.42
CA GLY A 506 11.55 -34.90 33.42
C GLY A 506 10.83 -33.59 33.75
N VAL A 507 10.71 -33.26 35.04
CA VAL A 507 10.03 -32.04 35.51
C VAL A 507 10.99 -31.17 36.31
N ALA A 508 11.03 -29.86 36.08
CA ALA A 508 11.77 -28.90 36.90
C ALA A 508 10.93 -27.64 37.17
N SER A 509 11.23 -26.90 38.25
CA SER A 509 10.53 -25.67 38.63
C SER A 509 11.51 -24.56 39.00
N SER A 510 11.19 -23.33 38.61
CA SER A 510 11.91 -22.12 39.02
C SER A 510 11.82 -21.82 40.52
N GLU A 511 10.96 -22.52 41.27
CA GLU A 511 10.89 -22.43 42.73
C GLU A 511 12.12 -23.04 43.40
N ASN A 512 12.85 -23.90 42.70
CA ASN A 512 14.14 -24.39 43.18
C ASN A 512 15.14 -23.23 43.21
N SER A 513 15.52 -22.81 44.42
CA SER A 513 16.43 -21.68 44.67
C SER A 513 17.80 -21.81 43.99
N ARG A 514 18.19 -23.01 43.55
CA ARG A 514 19.42 -23.28 42.80
C ARG A 514 19.33 -22.91 41.31
N ILE A 515 18.12 -22.65 40.79
CA ILE A 515 17.86 -22.31 39.39
C ILE A 515 17.78 -20.79 39.25
N GLY A 516 18.93 -20.17 38.92
CA GLY A 516 19.07 -18.73 38.75
C GLY A 516 18.77 -18.23 37.33
N ALA A 517 18.79 -19.11 36.34
CA ALA A 517 18.64 -18.80 34.93
C ALA A 517 17.81 -19.84 34.16
N ALA A 518 17.20 -19.43 33.05
CA ALA A 518 16.37 -20.26 32.20
C ALA A 518 17.09 -21.52 31.66
N VAL A 519 18.39 -21.42 31.36
CA VAL A 519 19.21 -22.56 30.91
C VAL A 519 19.29 -23.64 31.99
N GLN A 520 19.44 -23.26 33.26
CA GLN A 520 19.51 -24.21 34.38
C GLN A 520 18.16 -24.91 34.61
N LEU A 521 17.04 -24.23 34.32
CA LEU A 521 15.71 -24.85 34.37
C LEU A 521 15.59 -25.96 33.33
N PHE A 522 16.05 -25.70 32.10
CA PHE A 522 16.09 -26.70 31.04
C PHE A 522 17.00 -27.88 31.39
N GLU A 523 18.24 -27.61 31.79
CA GLU A 523 19.21 -28.66 32.18
C GLU A 523 18.69 -29.53 33.33
N SER A 524 17.97 -28.95 34.29
CA SER A 524 17.38 -29.70 35.41
C SER A 524 16.25 -30.62 34.93
N ALA A 525 15.41 -30.17 34.00
CA ALA A 525 14.34 -31.00 33.44
C ALA A 525 14.90 -32.11 32.53
N ASP A 526 15.92 -31.80 31.73
CA ASP A 526 16.60 -32.75 30.85
C ASP A 526 17.32 -33.86 31.63
N LYS A 527 18.05 -33.50 32.70
CA LYS A 527 18.65 -34.49 33.62
C LYS A 527 17.60 -35.39 34.26
N ALA A 528 16.45 -34.82 34.64
CA ALA A 528 15.36 -35.60 35.20
C ALA A 528 14.76 -36.57 34.15
N LEU A 529 14.64 -36.15 32.89
CA LEU A 529 14.21 -37.02 31.80
C LEU A 529 15.21 -38.17 31.57
N TYR A 530 16.51 -37.87 31.58
CA TYR A 530 17.55 -38.88 31.48
C TYR A 530 17.44 -39.92 32.61
N GLN A 531 17.23 -39.46 33.85
CA GLN A 531 17.00 -40.34 35.00
C GLN A 531 15.74 -41.18 34.84
N ALA A 532 14.63 -40.60 34.35
CA ALA A 532 13.39 -41.34 34.07
C ALA A 532 13.62 -42.48 33.05
N LYS A 533 14.43 -42.24 32.01
CA LYS A 533 14.83 -43.26 31.04
C LYS A 533 15.72 -44.33 31.67
N ALA A 534 16.69 -43.94 32.50
CA ALA A 534 17.61 -44.86 33.17
C ALA A 534 16.90 -45.77 34.19
N ASP A 535 15.90 -45.24 34.91
CA ASP A 535 15.17 -45.99 35.93
C ASP A 535 14.15 -47.00 35.37
N GLY A 536 14.06 -47.11 34.04
CA GLY A 536 13.20 -48.08 33.37
C GLY A 536 12.01 -47.47 32.61
N ARG A 537 12.06 -46.18 32.27
CA ARG A 537 11.10 -45.49 31.39
C ARG A 537 9.65 -45.45 31.92
N ASN A 538 8.71 -44.95 31.11
CA ASN A 538 7.28 -44.86 31.40
C ASN A 538 6.96 -44.25 32.78
N ARG A 539 7.62 -43.13 33.09
CA ARG A 539 7.53 -42.49 34.42
C ARG A 539 7.86 -41.00 34.38
N VAL A 540 7.57 -40.37 35.50
CA VAL A 540 7.93 -38.99 35.79
C VAL A 540 9.08 -38.97 36.80
N VAL A 541 10.09 -38.14 36.56
CA VAL A 541 11.11 -37.81 37.55
C VAL A 541 11.14 -36.30 37.74
N VAL A 542 11.19 -35.86 39.00
CA VAL A 542 11.34 -34.45 39.37
C VAL A 542 12.83 -34.16 39.56
N GLY A 543 13.31 -33.14 38.86
CA GLY A 543 14.68 -32.70 38.87
C GLY A 543 15.06 -32.06 40.22
N ASN A 544 15.89 -32.77 40.97
CA ASN A 544 16.64 -32.24 42.09
C ASN A 544 18.09 -32.05 41.61
N LEU A 545 18.57 -30.80 41.51
CA LEU A 545 20.00 -30.55 41.34
C LEU A 545 20.73 -30.98 42.62
N ALA A 546 21.03 -32.27 42.77
CA ALA A 546 21.91 -32.78 43.82
C ALA A 546 23.38 -32.46 43.49
N GLU A 547 24.18 -32.22 44.53
CA GLU A 547 25.62 -31.92 44.46
C GLU A 547 26.39 -33.04 43.76
N THR A 548 26.55 -32.98 42.44
CA THR A 548 27.69 -33.63 41.78
C THR A 548 28.02 -32.96 40.45
N ALA A 549 29.29 -32.57 40.34
CA ALA A 549 30.01 -32.11 39.15
C ALA A 549 29.90 -30.63 38.72
N VAL A 550 30.32 -29.71 39.59
CA VAL A 550 30.92 -28.40 39.19
C VAL A 550 32.35 -28.57 38.61
N LYS A 551 32.87 -29.79 38.44
CA LYS A 551 34.24 -30.02 37.93
C LYS A 551 34.36 -30.69 36.54
N GLY A 552 33.26 -30.96 35.82
CA GLY A 552 33.32 -31.79 34.60
C GLY A 552 33.10 -31.14 33.24
N ILE A 553 32.39 -30.00 33.14
CA ILE A 553 31.84 -29.54 31.84
C ILE A 553 32.48 -28.25 31.31
N ALA A 554 33.27 -27.53 32.12
CA ALA A 554 34.00 -26.35 31.66
C ALA A 554 35.09 -26.65 30.59
N GLN A 555 35.46 -27.91 30.36
CA GLN A 555 36.46 -28.29 29.36
C GLN A 555 35.92 -28.84 28.04
N LYS A 556 34.64 -29.20 27.91
CA LYS A 556 34.09 -29.74 26.63
C LYS A 556 33.26 -28.73 25.82
N GLY A 557 32.68 -27.71 26.46
CA GLY A 557 31.89 -26.68 25.77
C GLY A 557 32.68 -25.53 25.13
N VAL A 558 33.95 -25.34 25.53
CA VAL A 558 34.80 -24.24 25.02
C VAL A 558 35.71 -24.70 23.88
N ALA A 559 36.13 -25.97 23.86
CA ALA A 559 37.00 -26.51 22.82
C ALA A 559 36.33 -26.61 21.43
N GLN A 560 35.01 -26.82 21.37
CA GLN A 560 34.28 -26.89 20.10
C GLN A 560 33.84 -25.52 19.53
N ARG A 561 33.81 -24.45 20.34
CA ARG A 561 33.56 -23.09 19.83
C ARG A 561 34.82 -22.41 19.29
N GLY A 562 36.01 -22.77 19.78
CA GLY A 562 37.29 -22.26 19.25
C GLY A 562 37.70 -22.82 17.89
N GLN A 563 37.28 -24.05 17.54
CA GLN A 563 37.61 -24.67 16.25
C GLN A 563 36.66 -24.30 15.11
N GLN A 564 35.43 -23.85 15.42
CA GLN A 564 34.49 -23.39 14.39
C GLN A 564 34.83 -21.95 13.93
N GLN A 565 35.26 -21.07 14.84
CA GLN A 565 35.68 -19.70 14.48
C GLN A 565 36.98 -19.66 13.66
N HIS A 566 37.90 -20.64 13.81
CA HIS A 566 39.11 -20.70 13.00
C HIS A 566 38.89 -21.31 11.60
N LYS A 567 37.76 -21.99 11.35
CA LYS A 567 37.38 -22.45 10.00
C LYS A 567 36.70 -21.35 9.19
N ASP A 568 35.90 -20.52 9.83
CA ASP A 568 35.18 -19.43 9.15
C ASP A 568 36.09 -18.24 8.78
N GLU A 569 37.27 -18.10 9.41
CA GLU A 569 38.27 -17.08 9.04
C GLU A 569 39.27 -17.52 7.95
N VAL A 570 39.31 -18.81 7.60
CA VAL A 570 40.20 -19.34 6.53
C VAL A 570 39.45 -19.51 5.20
N GLU A 571 38.12 -19.45 5.19
CA GLU A 571 37.29 -19.53 3.97
C GLU A 571 36.92 -18.14 3.39
N LEU A 572 37.51 -17.06 3.92
CA LEU A 572 37.32 -15.67 3.47
C LEU A 572 38.65 -14.93 3.20
N ALA A 573 39.74 -15.68 2.95
CA ALA A 573 41.00 -15.18 2.41
C ALA A 573 41.11 -15.52 0.91
#